data_AF-A0A3N5ZB61-F1
#
_entry.id   AF-A0A3N5ZB61-F1
#
_cell.length_a   1.000
_cell.length_b   1.000
_cell.length_c   1.000
_cell.angle_alpha   90.00
_cell.angle_beta   90.00
_cell.angle_gamma   90.00
#
_symmetry.space_group_name_H-M   'P 1'
#
loop_
_entity.id
_entity.type
_entity.pdbx_description
1 polymer ?
#
loop_
_entity_poly.entity_id
_entity_poly.type
_entity_poly.pdbx_seq_one_letter_code
_entity_poly.pdbx_strand_id
1 'polypeptide(L)'
;MNFSILTIFPEMVHPFLQHGIIRLAIERAQISVSSVDIRDFAKGRHRVTDDRPYGGGCGMVMKPEPLNDAIQWAKEKSPESKTILLSPQGRPFNQKLARTLADSKGL
;
A
#
# COMPACT_ATOMS: atom_id res chain seq x y z
N MET A 1 -8.90 -4.93 -12.31
CA MET A 1 -8.20 -3.82 -11.65
C MET A 1 -7.32 -4.39 -10.54
N ASN A 2 -6.06 -3.95 -10.43
CA ASN A 2 -5.10 -4.51 -9.48
C ASN A 2 -4.84 -3.54 -8.32
N PHE A 3 -4.76 -4.06 -7.10
CA PHE A 3 -4.46 -3.28 -5.90
C PHE A 3 -3.22 -3.84 -5.21
N SER A 4 -2.23 -2.99 -4.93
CA SER A 4 -1.03 -3.34 -4.15
C SER A 4 -0.96 -2.49 -2.88
N ILE A 5 -1.22 -3.11 -1.74
CA ILE A 5 -1.21 -2.46 -0.42
C ILE A 5 0.15 -2.68 0.22
N LEU A 6 0.98 -1.64 0.24
CA LEU A 6 2.27 -1.64 0.94
C LEU A 6 2.05 -1.28 2.41
N THR A 7 2.42 -2.17 3.32
CA THR A 7 2.22 -1.99 4.77
C THR A 7 3.26 -2.76 5.56
N ILE A 8 3.49 -2.38 6.81
CA ILE A 8 4.26 -3.20 7.77
C ILE A 8 3.37 -4.21 8.53
N PHE A 9 2.06 -4.27 8.23
CA PHE A 9 1.09 -5.17 8.83
C PHE A 9 0.18 -5.83 7.77
N PRO A 10 0.72 -6.68 6.88
CA PRO A 10 -0.07 -7.29 5.80
C PRO A 10 -1.26 -8.10 6.31
N GLU A 11 -1.09 -8.80 7.45
CA GLU A 11 -2.14 -9.61 8.08
C GLU A 11 -3.40 -8.82 8.47
N MET A 12 -3.27 -7.50 8.72
CA MET A 12 -4.43 -6.66 9.01
C MET A 12 -5.35 -6.47 7.80
N VAL A 13 -4.83 -6.68 6.58
CA VAL A 13 -5.58 -6.51 5.34
C VAL A 13 -6.40 -7.76 5.03
N HIS A 14 -5.88 -8.95 5.35
CA HIS A 14 -6.48 -10.23 4.97
C HIS A 14 -7.97 -10.38 5.31
N PRO A 15 -8.47 -10.01 6.52
CA PRO A 15 -9.89 -10.14 6.83
C PRO A 15 -10.78 -9.34 5.86
N PHE A 16 -10.35 -8.17 5.41
CA PHE A 16 -11.11 -7.35 4.46
C PHE A 16 -11.22 -7.99 3.07
N LEU A 17 -10.26 -8.84 2.71
CA LEU A 17 -10.24 -9.54 1.42
C LEU A 17 -11.09 -10.82 1.42
N GLN A 18 -11.40 -11.35 2.61
CA GLN A 18 -12.08 -12.64 2.78
C GLN A 18 -13.59 -12.53 3.05
N HIS A 19 -14.14 -11.31 3.06
CA HIS A 19 -15.55 -11.10 3.40
C HIS A 19 -16.27 -10.15 2.42
N GLY A 20 -17.59 -10.29 2.35
CA GLY A 20 -18.49 -9.40 1.64
C GLY A 20 -18.23 -9.27 0.14
N ILE A 21 -18.51 -8.07 -0.40
CA ILE A 21 -18.40 -7.77 -1.83
C ILE A 21 -16.97 -7.82 -2.35
N ILE A 22 -15.97 -7.53 -1.52
CA ILE A 22 -14.55 -7.58 -1.90
C ILE A 22 -14.16 -9.02 -2.21
N ARG A 23 -14.49 -9.98 -1.32
CA ARG A 23 -14.26 -11.40 -1.58
C ARG A 23 -14.91 -11.86 -2.89
N LEU A 24 -16.18 -11.53 -3.09
CA LEU A 24 -16.90 -11.94 -4.31
C LEU A 24 -16.25 -11.37 -5.58
N ALA A 25 -15.77 -10.12 -5.53
CA ALA A 25 -15.08 -9.49 -6.67
C ALA A 25 -13.72 -10.17 -6.97
N ILE A 26 -13.01 -10.62 -5.94
CA ILE A 26 -11.76 -11.39 -6.08
C ILE A 26 -12.05 -12.79 -6.65
N GLU A 27 -13.02 -13.52 -6.09
CA GLU A 27 -13.41 -14.86 -6.57
C GLU A 27 -13.90 -14.85 -8.02
N ARG A 28 -14.53 -13.75 -8.45
CA ARG A 28 -14.96 -13.52 -9.84
C ARG A 28 -13.88 -12.91 -10.73
N ALA A 29 -12.65 -12.78 -10.24
CA ALA A 29 -11.51 -12.20 -10.94
C ALA A 29 -11.74 -10.77 -11.50
N GLN A 30 -12.65 -10.00 -10.89
CA GLN A 30 -12.91 -8.61 -11.29
C GLN A 30 -11.83 -7.66 -10.74
N ILE A 31 -11.31 -7.98 -9.56
CA ILE A 31 -10.18 -7.30 -8.94
C ILE A 31 -9.14 -8.33 -8.48
N SER A 32 -7.89 -7.88 -8.36
CA SER A 32 -6.84 -8.59 -7.63
C SER A 32 -6.29 -7.68 -6.55
N VAL A 33 -5.99 -8.24 -5.37
CA VAL A 33 -5.44 -7.47 -4.26
C VAL A 33 -4.25 -8.23 -3.67
N SER A 34 -3.15 -7.51 -3.44
CA SER A 34 -1.97 -8.02 -2.76
C SER A 34 -1.61 -7.11 -1.59
N SER A 35 -1.33 -7.69 -0.43
CA SER A 35 -0.73 -7.00 0.71
C SER A 35 0.76 -7.37 0.78
N VAL A 36 1.61 -6.35 0.77
CA VAL A 36 3.05 -6.48 0.65
C VAL A 36 3.69 -5.93 1.90
N ASP A 37 4.54 -6.74 2.54
CA ASP A 37 5.26 -6.34 3.73
C ASP A 37 6.46 -5.46 3.38
N ILE A 38 6.43 -4.19 3.79
CA ILE A 38 7.55 -3.25 3.57
C ILE A 38 8.83 -3.75 4.29
N ARG A 39 8.69 -4.55 5.35
CA ARG A 39 9.83 -5.10 6.11
C ARG A 39 10.66 -6.09 5.30
N ASP A 40 10.10 -6.70 4.26
CA ASP A 40 10.85 -7.59 3.37
C ASP A 40 11.88 -6.85 2.51
N PHE A 41 11.73 -5.52 2.38
CA PHE A 41 12.64 -4.64 1.65
C PHE A 41 13.64 -3.93 2.57
N ALA A 42 13.53 -4.13 3.88
CA ALA A 42 14.45 -3.52 4.85
C ALA A 42 15.75 -4.33 4.98
N LYS A 43 16.87 -3.61 5.02
CA LYS A 43 18.21 -4.20 5.20
C LYS A 43 18.48 -4.58 6.65
N GLY A 44 19.34 -5.57 6.84
CA GLY A 44 19.84 -5.99 8.16
C GLY A 44 18.93 -6.98 8.89
N ARG A 45 19.47 -7.61 9.95
CA ARG A 45 18.82 -8.71 10.68
C ARG A 45 17.46 -8.34 11.27
N HIS A 46 17.31 -7.09 11.71
CA HIS A 46 16.11 -6.61 12.40
C HIS A 46 15.05 -6.02 11.45
N ARG A 47 15.32 -5.94 10.14
CA ARG A 47 14.38 -5.43 9.12
C ARG A 47 13.73 -4.10 9.51
N VAL A 48 14.55 -3.16 9.97
CA VAL A 48 14.09 -1.86 10.50
C VAL A 48 13.59 -0.97 9.37
N THR A 49 12.33 -0.53 9.47
CA THR A 49 11.63 0.27 8.45
C THR A 49 11.48 1.74 8.81
N ASP A 50 11.85 2.15 10.01
CA ASP A 50 11.73 3.52 10.52
C ASP A 50 13.03 4.02 11.15
N ASP A 51 13.16 5.34 11.29
CA ASP A 51 14.28 5.98 11.97
C ASP A 51 13.83 7.27 12.64
N ARG A 52 14.68 7.82 13.51
CA ARG A 52 14.42 9.10 14.16
C ARG A 52 14.41 10.23 13.12
N PRO A 53 13.49 11.20 13.24
CA PRO A 53 13.52 12.38 12.39
C PRO A 53 14.82 13.17 12.60
N TYR A 54 15.44 13.59 11.49
CA TYR A 54 16.51 14.58 11.55
C TYR A 54 15.98 15.89 12.15
N GLY A 55 16.80 16.55 12.98
CA GLY A 55 16.39 17.74 13.74
C GLY A 55 15.73 17.43 15.09
N GLY A 56 15.56 16.15 15.44
CA GLY A 56 14.95 15.72 16.71
C GLY A 56 13.43 15.76 16.69
N GLY A 57 12.81 15.72 17.88
CA GLY A 57 11.36 15.59 18.05
C GLY A 57 10.95 14.20 18.55
N CYS A 58 9.64 14.00 18.70
CA CYS A 58 9.08 12.74 19.18
C CYS A 58 8.72 11.80 18.03
N GLY A 59 8.78 10.49 18.30
CA GLY A 59 8.34 9.47 17.36
C GLY A 59 9.39 9.09 16.31
N MET A 60 8.91 8.40 15.27
CA MET A 60 9.70 7.79 14.22
C MET A 60 9.13 8.14 12.85
N VAL A 61 9.97 8.11 11.82
CA VAL A 61 9.62 8.34 10.42
C VAL A 61 10.02 7.12 9.61
N MET A 62 9.16 6.68 8.68
CA MET A 62 9.49 5.59 7.77
C MET A 62 10.76 5.91 6.97
N LYS A 63 11.69 4.96 6.91
CA LYS A 63 12.92 5.07 6.14
C LYS A 63 12.62 5.10 4.63
N PRO A 64 13.32 5.94 3.87
CA PRO A 64 13.07 6.07 2.44
C PRO A 64 13.46 4.81 1.66
N GLU A 65 14.51 4.09 2.05
CA GLU A 65 15.03 2.96 1.28
C GLU A 65 14.04 1.77 1.19
N PRO A 66 13.58 1.15 2.29
CA PRO A 66 12.64 0.03 2.21
C PRO A 66 11.30 0.44 1.58
N LEU A 67 10.85 1.68 1.82
CA LEU A 67 9.62 2.18 1.24
C LEU A 67 9.74 2.35 -0.28
N ASN A 68 10.83 2.96 -0.75
CA ASN A 68 11.08 3.11 -2.18
C ASN A 68 11.19 1.75 -2.87
N ASP A 69 11.96 0.83 -2.30
CA ASP A 69 12.19 -0.50 -2.90
C ASP A 69 10.87 -1.29 -3.01
N ALA A 70 10.00 -1.21 -2.00
CA ALA A 70 8.66 -1.79 -2.06
C ALA A 70 7.77 -1.15 -3.14
N ILE A 71 7.84 0.19 -3.31
CA ILE A 71 7.11 0.92 -4.35
C ILE A 71 7.60 0.51 -5.74
N GLN A 72 8.92 0.40 -5.95
CA GLN A 72 9.47 -0.01 -7.24
C GLN A 72 9.06 -1.43 -7.60
N TRP A 73 9.17 -2.37 -6.66
CA TRP A 73 8.71 -3.74 -6.85
C TRP A 73 7.22 -3.82 -7.26
N ALA A 74 6.36 -3.01 -6.64
CA ALA A 74 4.95 -2.98 -6.99
C ALA A 74 4.71 -2.40 -8.39
N LYS A 75 5.47 -1.35 -8.76
CA LYS A 75 5.40 -0.74 -10.09
C LYS A 75 5.91 -1.66 -11.19
N GLU A 76 6.95 -2.46 -10.94
CA GLU A 76 7.42 -3.46 -11.92
C GLU A 76 6.32 -4.48 -12.26
N LYS A 77 5.54 -4.89 -11.26
CA LYS A 77 4.41 -5.81 -11.45
C LYS A 77 3.19 -5.16 -12.07
N SER A 78 2.99 -3.86 -11.85
CA SER A 78 1.87 -3.12 -12.41
C SER A 78 2.27 -1.68 -12.80
N PRO A 79 2.93 -1.50 -13.97
CA PRO A 79 3.51 -0.22 -14.36
C PRO A 79 2.48 0.90 -14.56
N GLU A 80 1.25 0.54 -14.89
CA GLU A 80 0.14 1.48 -15.11
C GLU A 80 -0.64 1.81 -13.81
N SER A 81 -0.23 1.26 -12.67
CA SER A 81 -0.86 1.53 -11.38
C SER A 81 -0.48 2.89 -10.83
N LYS A 82 -1.44 3.57 -10.20
CA LYS A 82 -1.22 4.87 -9.56
C LYS A 82 -0.77 4.69 -8.12
N THR A 83 0.40 5.20 -7.76
CA THR A 83 0.86 5.20 -6.37
C THR A 83 0.09 6.23 -5.53
N ILE A 84 -0.56 5.78 -4.46
CA ILE A 84 -1.32 6.63 -3.52
C ILE A 84 -0.74 6.48 -2.12
N LEU A 85 -0.40 7.61 -1.49
CA LEU A 85 -0.08 7.67 -0.06
C LEU A 85 -1.33 8.08 0.72
N LEU A 86 -1.74 7.24 1.67
CA LEU A 86 -2.79 7.59 2.62
C LEU A 86 -2.21 8.50 3.71
N SER A 87 -2.72 9.74 3.79
CA SER A 87 -2.24 10.74 4.74
C SER A 87 -3.38 11.68 5.15
N PRO A 88 -3.44 12.14 6.42
CA PRO A 88 -4.37 13.18 6.85
C PRO A 88 -4.24 14.50 6.07
N GLN A 89 -3.06 14.78 5.50
CA GLN A 89 -2.80 15.96 4.67
C GLN A 89 -3.32 15.82 3.24
N GLY A 90 -3.79 14.62 2.85
CA GLY A 90 -4.28 14.33 1.52
C GLY A 90 -5.67 14.91 1.24
N ARG A 91 -6.10 14.80 -0.01
CA ARG A 91 -7.48 15.14 -0.40
C ARG A 91 -8.48 14.25 0.34
N PRO A 92 -9.58 14.79 0.89
CA PRO A 92 -10.64 13.98 1.48
C PRO A 92 -11.19 12.96 0.48
N PHE A 93 -11.33 11.71 0.91
CA PHE A 93 -11.89 10.65 0.08
C PHE A 93 -13.42 10.75 0.05
N ASN A 94 -14.00 10.82 -1.14
CA ASN A 94 -15.44 10.92 -1.35
C ASN A 94 -15.88 10.09 -2.57
N GLN A 95 -17.18 9.96 -2.78
CA GLN A 95 -17.74 9.11 -3.83
C GLN A 95 -17.33 9.54 -5.25
N LYS A 96 -17.14 10.84 -5.48
CA LYS A 96 -16.65 11.33 -6.78
C LYS A 96 -15.23 10.83 -7.03
N LEU A 97 -14.36 10.93 -6.02
CA LEU A 97 -13.00 10.43 -6.12
C LEU A 97 -12.96 8.90 -6.27
N ALA A 98 -13.82 8.16 -5.57
CA ALA A 98 -13.92 6.71 -5.71
C ALA A 98 -14.20 6.30 -7.17
N ARG A 99 -15.15 6.98 -7.85
CA ARG A 99 -15.45 6.75 -9.27
C ARG A 99 -14.25 7.04 -10.16
N THR A 100 -13.57 8.18 -9.96
CA THR A 100 -12.36 8.52 -10.72
C THR A 100 -11.23 7.50 -10.52
N LEU A 101 -11.09 6.93 -9.32
CA LEU A 101 -10.09 5.90 -9.06
C LEU A 101 -10.48 4.56 -9.70
N ALA A 102 -11.77 4.22 -9.75
CA ALA A 102 -12.28 3.00 -10.38
C ALA A 102 -11.98 2.91 -11.89
N ASP A 103 -11.79 4.04 -12.57
CA ASP A 103 -11.36 4.08 -13.98
C ASP A 103 -9.85 3.79 -14.17
N SER A 104 -9.09 3.61 -13.08
CA SER A 104 -7.66 3.32 -13.14
C SER A 104 -7.40 1.83 -13.39
N LYS A 105 -6.33 1.50 -14.13
CA LYS A 105 -5.95 0.10 -14.39
C LYS A 105 -5.50 -0.63 -13.12
N GLY A 106 -4.84 0.08 -12.21
CA GLY A 106 -4.53 -0.40 -10.86
C GLY A 106 -4.10 0.73 -9.92
N LEU A 107 -3.95 0.39 -8.64
CA LEU A 107 -3.61 1.27 -7.53
C LEU A 107 -2.56 0.62 -6.63
#